data_AF-A0A0J5H173-F1
#
_entry.id   AF-A0A0J5H173-F1
#
_cell.length_a   1.000
_cell.length_b   1.000
_cell.length_c   1.000
_cell.angle_alpha   90.00
_cell.angle_beta   90.00
_cell.angle_gamma   90.00
#
_symmetry.space_group_name_H-M   'P 1'
#
loop_
_entity.id
_entity.type
_entity.pdbx_description
1 polymer ?
#
loop_
_entity_poly.entity_id
_entity_poly.type
_entity_poly.pdbx_seq_one_letter_code
_entity_poly.pdbx_strand_id
1 'polypeptide(L)'
;MKPIILKKWILLVTAFATAFGLFYTFATFEGAADENQYVDEEILEDAFEVSGPLTLKVVLERIYLDGEVSEEILDETVWAMEDFWAQYDEWQVIDLDGEQVVFQQYIDDISPLLKSNGYFGISKEGILTIYEGKPTEASKIIQSFFQIDVGKLESHQHEQLKGGIRVVSKDDYVQVLETFKPYTTKKQ
;
A
#
# COMPACT_ATOMS: atom_id res chain seq x y z
N MET A 1 -27.62 13.84 -57.25
CA MET A 1 -26.97 15.05 -57.83
C MET A 1 -26.96 16.16 -56.77
N LYS A 2 -25.99 17.08 -56.79
CA LYS A 2 -25.82 18.25 -55.87
C LYS A 2 -26.28 19.56 -56.57
N PRO A 3 -26.20 20.79 -55.97
CA PRO A 3 -25.78 21.26 -54.63
C PRO A 3 -27.01 21.65 -53.74
N ILE A 4 -27.15 22.67 -52.85
CA ILE A 4 -26.46 23.90 -52.34
C ILE A 4 -27.07 24.25 -50.92
N ILE A 5 -26.71 25.25 -50.07
CA ILE A 5 -25.70 26.34 -50.06
C ILE A 5 -24.94 26.42 -48.69
N LEU A 6 -23.64 26.66 -48.78
CA LEU A 6 -22.64 27.23 -47.86
C LEU A 6 -22.99 28.52 -47.04
N LYS A 7 -22.42 28.65 -45.82
CA LYS A 7 -21.73 29.87 -45.32
C LYS A 7 -20.71 29.60 -44.19
N LYS A 8 -19.64 30.40 -44.13
CA LYS A 8 -18.59 30.43 -43.08
C LYS A 8 -18.61 31.78 -42.35
N TRP A 9 -18.15 31.83 -41.09
CA TRP A 9 -17.37 32.91 -40.43
C TRP A 9 -17.12 32.51 -38.96
N ILE A 10 -16.01 32.85 -38.29
CA ILE A 10 -14.70 33.35 -38.75
C ILE A 10 -13.59 32.91 -37.74
N LEU A 11 -12.32 33.22 -37.99
CA LEU A 11 -11.19 32.97 -37.06
C LEU A 11 -10.93 34.16 -36.12
N LEU A 12 -10.55 33.88 -34.87
CA LEU A 12 -9.61 34.74 -34.15
C LEU A 12 -8.79 33.92 -33.14
N VAL A 13 -7.48 33.80 -33.40
CA VAL A 13 -6.49 33.27 -32.46
C VAL A 13 -5.60 34.43 -32.04
N THR A 14 -5.42 34.63 -30.74
CA THR A 14 -4.38 35.49 -30.17
C THR A 14 -3.54 34.67 -29.22
N ALA A 15 -2.33 34.30 -29.67
CA ALA A 15 -1.36 33.69 -28.78
C ALA A 15 -0.84 34.72 -27.78
N PHE A 16 -0.63 34.30 -26.52
CA PHE A 16 0.23 35.01 -25.59
C PHE A 16 1.47 34.16 -25.33
N ALA A 17 2.62 34.63 -25.78
CA ALA A 17 3.85 33.86 -25.77
C ALA A 17 4.68 34.13 -24.50
N THR A 18 5.22 33.05 -23.93
CA THR A 18 6.52 32.99 -23.24
C THR A 18 6.83 34.10 -22.22
N ALA A 19 6.45 33.90 -20.96
CA ALA A 19 6.94 34.73 -19.84
C ALA A 19 7.17 33.96 -18.51
N PHE A 20 7.49 32.65 -18.57
CA PHE A 20 8.13 31.94 -17.44
C PHE A 20 8.98 30.75 -17.92
N GLY A 21 10.02 31.04 -18.69
CA GLY A 21 11.14 30.11 -18.85
C GLY A 21 11.99 30.08 -17.57
N LEU A 22 12.69 28.97 -17.34
CA LEU A 22 13.65 28.77 -16.24
C LEU A 22 13.05 28.65 -14.82
N PHE A 23 12.39 27.52 -14.55
CA PHE A 23 12.77 26.77 -13.34
C PHE A 23 13.07 25.31 -13.67
N TYR A 24 14.38 25.05 -13.81
CA TYR A 24 15.09 23.77 -13.74
C TYR A 24 14.47 22.51 -14.38
N THR A 25 15.11 22.10 -15.48
CA THR A 25 15.42 20.70 -15.73
C THR A 25 16.25 20.12 -14.57
N PHE A 26 15.66 19.30 -13.70
CA PHE A 26 16.39 18.50 -12.72
C PHE A 26 15.56 17.29 -12.26
N ALA A 27 16.21 16.14 -12.07
CA ALA A 27 15.62 14.81 -11.77
C ALA A 27 14.58 14.33 -12.82
N THR A 28 14.74 13.26 -13.59
CA THR A 28 15.33 11.92 -13.39
C THR A 28 14.63 11.04 -12.35
N PHE A 29 14.28 9.84 -12.81
CA PHE A 29 14.27 8.60 -12.04
C PHE A 29 13.02 8.27 -11.19
N GLU A 30 12.19 7.42 -11.79
CA GLU A 30 11.70 6.14 -11.24
C GLU A 30 10.92 6.15 -9.92
N GLY A 31 9.64 5.79 -10.06
CA GLY A 31 8.71 5.52 -8.97
C GLY A 31 7.38 5.11 -9.57
N ALA A 32 7.20 3.82 -9.84
CA ALA A 32 5.88 3.25 -10.05
C ALA A 32 5.18 3.25 -8.68
N ALA A 33 4.48 4.34 -8.37
CA ALA A 33 3.51 4.34 -7.30
C ALA A 33 2.39 3.38 -7.71
N ASP A 34 2.00 2.49 -6.79
CA ASP A 34 0.84 1.64 -7.00
C ASP A 34 -0.39 2.53 -7.09
N GLU A 35 -1.16 2.41 -8.17
CA GLU A 35 -2.30 3.29 -8.44
C GLU A 35 -3.52 2.75 -7.69
N ASN A 36 -3.54 2.98 -6.37
CA ASN A 36 -4.73 2.78 -5.53
C ASN A 36 -5.86 3.64 -6.10
N GLN A 37 -6.69 3.02 -6.93
CA GLN A 37 -7.78 3.64 -7.64
C GLN A 37 -8.94 3.87 -6.68
N TYR A 38 -8.90 4.98 -5.94
CA TYR A 38 -10.00 5.43 -5.10
C TYR A 38 -11.31 5.45 -5.92
N VAL A 39 -12.33 4.76 -5.43
CA VAL A 39 -13.67 4.80 -6.02
C VAL A 39 -14.29 6.16 -5.66
N ASP A 40 -14.58 6.98 -6.67
CA ASP A 40 -15.22 8.29 -6.46
C ASP A 40 -16.61 8.13 -5.82
N GLU A 41 -16.96 9.05 -4.91
CA GLU A 41 -18.21 9.02 -4.13
C GLU A 41 -19.48 9.00 -5.02
N GLU A 42 -19.41 9.64 -6.20
CA GLU A 42 -20.46 9.63 -7.23
C GLU A 42 -20.71 8.22 -7.82
N ILE A 43 -19.70 7.32 -7.83
CA ILE A 43 -19.83 5.92 -8.28
C ILE A 43 -20.56 5.07 -7.22
N LEU A 44 -20.38 5.38 -5.93
CA LEU A 44 -21.08 4.70 -4.84
C LEU A 44 -22.59 5.01 -4.83
N GLU A 45 -22.98 6.21 -5.27
CA GLU A 45 -24.39 6.60 -5.44
C GLU A 45 -25.02 5.96 -6.69
N ASP A 46 -24.37 6.05 -7.86
CA ASP A 46 -24.94 5.62 -9.15
C ASP A 46 -25.09 4.08 -9.27
N ALA A 47 -24.38 3.31 -8.43
CA ALA A 47 -24.40 1.85 -8.45
C ALA A 47 -25.71 1.20 -7.95
N PHE A 48 -26.53 1.88 -7.13
CA PHE A 48 -27.49 1.18 -6.23
C PHE A 48 -28.91 1.78 -6.12
N GLU A 49 -29.65 1.89 -7.24
CA GLU A 49 -31.14 1.91 -7.18
C GLU A 49 -31.70 0.51 -6.81
N VAL A 50 -31.65 0.13 -5.54
CA VAL A 50 -32.09 -1.20 -5.08
C VAL A 50 -33.54 -1.21 -4.56
N SER A 51 -34.39 -2.06 -5.12
CA SER A 51 -35.82 -2.17 -4.80
C SER A 51 -36.18 -3.26 -3.77
N GLY A 52 -35.19 -3.82 -3.07
CA GLY A 52 -35.33 -4.94 -2.14
C GLY A 52 -33.99 -5.35 -1.52
N PRO A 53 -33.94 -6.41 -0.69
CA PRO A 53 -32.68 -6.84 -0.08
C PRO A 53 -31.70 -7.38 -1.12
N LEU A 54 -30.45 -6.94 -1.06
CA LEU A 54 -29.35 -7.35 -1.92
C LEU A 54 -28.40 -8.27 -1.16
N THR A 55 -27.91 -9.34 -1.79
CA THR A 55 -26.81 -10.13 -1.24
C THR A 55 -25.51 -9.65 -1.87
N LEU A 56 -24.56 -9.21 -1.06
CA LEU A 56 -23.23 -8.79 -1.48
C LEU A 56 -22.17 -9.72 -0.89
N LYS A 57 -21.16 -10.04 -1.69
CA LYS A 57 -19.89 -10.56 -1.21
C LYS A 57 -19.06 -9.41 -0.68
N VAL A 58 -18.76 -9.44 0.62
CA VAL A 58 -17.91 -8.43 1.27
C VAL A 58 -16.53 -9.02 1.46
N VAL A 59 -15.51 -8.38 0.92
CA VAL A 59 -14.09 -8.73 1.16
C VAL A 59 -13.47 -7.64 2.03
N LEU A 60 -12.86 -8.03 3.14
CA LEU A 60 -12.22 -7.15 4.11
C LEU A 60 -10.70 -7.39 4.10
N GLU A 61 -9.96 -6.50 3.45
CA GLU A 61 -8.50 -6.49 3.45
C GLU A 61 -7.96 -5.63 4.61
N ARG A 62 -7.06 -6.20 5.40
CA ARG A 62 -6.35 -5.46 6.46
C ARG A 62 -4.85 -5.48 6.18
N ILE A 63 -4.28 -4.32 5.87
CA ILE A 63 -2.85 -4.16 5.57
C ILE A 63 -2.11 -3.76 6.85
N TYR A 64 -1.10 -4.54 7.25
CA TYR A 64 -0.28 -4.29 8.44
C TYR A 64 1.02 -3.55 8.12
N LEU A 65 1.67 -2.99 9.15
CA LEU A 65 2.93 -2.22 9.01
C LEU A 65 4.12 -3.04 8.45
N ASP A 66 4.05 -4.36 8.52
CA ASP A 66 5.01 -5.32 7.96
C ASP A 66 4.65 -5.81 6.52
N GLY A 67 3.62 -5.24 5.91
CA GLY A 67 3.23 -5.50 4.52
C GLY A 67 2.50 -6.82 4.27
N GLU A 68 2.28 -7.64 5.31
CA GLU A 68 1.32 -8.74 5.25
C GLU A 68 -0.10 -8.17 5.17
N VAL A 69 -0.97 -8.87 4.43
CA VAL A 69 -2.40 -8.54 4.28
C VAL A 69 -3.22 -9.71 4.79
N SER A 70 -4.22 -9.45 5.64
CA SER A 70 -5.22 -10.47 6.00
C SER A 70 -6.55 -10.19 5.32
N GLU A 71 -7.04 -11.16 4.57
CA GLU A 71 -8.33 -11.17 3.89
C GLU A 71 -9.40 -11.88 4.74
N GLU A 72 -10.62 -11.36 4.74
CA GLU A 72 -11.80 -12.00 5.32
C GLU A 72 -12.98 -11.83 4.36
N ILE A 73 -13.64 -12.92 3.98
CA ILE A 73 -14.77 -12.91 3.02
C ILE A 73 -16.06 -13.26 3.75
N LEU A 74 -17.07 -12.39 3.60
CA LEU A 74 -18.41 -12.53 4.13
C LEU A 74 -19.44 -12.53 2.97
N ASP A 75 -20.60 -13.14 3.19
CA ASP A 75 -21.76 -13.04 2.31
C ASP A 75 -22.88 -12.37 3.10
N GLU A 76 -23.07 -11.06 2.90
CA GLU A 76 -24.00 -10.24 3.68
C GLU A 76 -25.30 -9.95 2.91
N THR A 77 -26.38 -9.70 3.64
CA THR A 77 -27.69 -9.33 3.06
C THR A 77 -28.04 -7.91 3.48
N VAL A 78 -27.84 -6.97 2.56
CA VAL A 78 -28.09 -5.54 2.71
C VAL A 78 -29.59 -5.27 2.61
N TRP A 79 -30.18 -4.76 3.69
CA TRP A 79 -31.59 -4.35 3.75
C TRP A 79 -31.80 -2.86 3.48
N ALA A 80 -30.80 -2.05 3.85
CA ALA A 80 -30.70 -0.62 3.54
C ALA A 80 -29.21 -0.31 3.31
N MET A 81 -28.91 0.43 2.23
CA MET A 81 -27.52 0.71 1.85
C MET A 81 -26.84 1.73 2.79
N GLU A 82 -27.62 2.62 3.40
CA GLU A 82 -27.16 3.56 4.45
C GLU A 82 -26.63 2.82 5.69
N ASP A 83 -27.38 1.84 6.20
CA ASP A 83 -26.96 0.99 7.33
C ASP A 83 -25.70 0.15 6.98
N PHE A 84 -25.56 -0.26 5.72
CA PHE A 84 -24.42 -1.04 5.24
C PHE A 84 -23.14 -0.21 5.16
N TRP A 85 -23.16 0.96 4.53
CA TRP A 85 -21.99 1.85 4.52
C TRP A 85 -21.61 2.31 5.93
N ALA A 86 -22.60 2.54 6.81
CA ALA A 86 -22.36 2.87 8.22
C ALA A 86 -21.76 1.71 9.06
N GLN A 87 -21.75 0.47 8.56
CA GLN A 87 -21.04 -0.66 9.18
C GLN A 87 -19.53 -0.65 8.87
N TYR A 88 -19.12 0.11 7.85
CA TYR A 88 -17.75 0.13 7.31
C TYR A 88 -17.20 1.56 7.17
N ASP A 89 -17.62 2.51 8.00
CA ASP A 89 -17.22 3.92 7.94
C ASP A 89 -15.71 4.15 8.21
N GLU A 90 -15.07 3.27 8.99
CA GLU A 90 -13.61 3.24 9.18
C GLU A 90 -12.83 2.51 8.05
N TRP A 91 -13.46 2.16 6.93
CA TRP A 91 -12.86 1.41 5.82
C TRP A 91 -12.91 2.19 4.49
N GLN A 92 -12.00 1.86 3.56
CA GLN A 92 -11.96 2.44 2.23
C GLN A 92 -12.48 1.43 1.20
N VAL A 93 -13.46 1.80 0.38
CA VAL A 93 -13.86 0.99 -0.78
C VAL A 93 -12.78 1.12 -1.86
N ILE A 94 -12.17 0.00 -2.24
CA ILE A 94 -11.13 -0.05 -3.29
C ILE A 94 -11.63 -0.73 -4.58
N ASP A 95 -12.68 -1.54 -4.49
CA ASP A 95 -13.36 -2.14 -5.65
C ASP A 95 -14.84 -2.38 -5.30
N LEU A 96 -15.71 -2.28 -6.32
CA LEU A 96 -17.15 -2.40 -6.18
C LEU A 96 -17.80 -2.82 -7.52
N ASP A 97 -18.57 -3.89 -7.49
CA ASP A 97 -19.52 -4.26 -8.55
C ASP A 97 -20.92 -4.58 -7.97
N GLY A 98 -21.82 -5.10 -8.80
CA GLY A 98 -23.20 -5.40 -8.41
C GLY A 98 -23.40 -6.64 -7.54
N GLU A 99 -22.36 -7.45 -7.33
CA GLU A 99 -22.36 -8.69 -6.52
C GLU A 99 -21.28 -8.68 -5.43
N GLN A 100 -20.23 -7.86 -5.55
CA GLN A 100 -19.08 -7.80 -4.64
C GLN A 100 -18.65 -6.37 -4.27
N VAL A 101 -18.19 -6.18 -3.03
CA VAL A 101 -17.44 -4.99 -2.58
C VAL A 101 -16.15 -5.42 -1.89
N VAL A 102 -15.06 -4.68 -2.13
CA VAL A 102 -13.77 -4.86 -1.46
C VAL A 102 -13.46 -3.62 -0.64
N PHE A 103 -13.43 -3.80 0.68
CA PHE A 103 -13.01 -2.80 1.65
C PHE A 103 -11.56 -3.06 2.07
N GLN A 104 -10.77 -1.99 2.17
CA GLN A 104 -9.39 -2.02 2.67
C GLN A 104 -9.25 -1.12 3.89
N GLN A 105 -8.49 -1.59 4.89
CA GLN A 105 -8.13 -0.81 6.09
C GLN A 105 -6.64 -0.97 6.42
N TYR A 106 -5.97 0.15 6.66
CA TYR A 106 -4.59 0.16 7.14
C TYR A 106 -4.54 0.02 8.67
N ILE A 107 -3.89 -1.03 9.14
CA ILE A 107 -3.72 -1.30 10.57
C ILE A 107 -2.37 -0.73 11.03
N ASP A 108 -2.40 0.25 11.93
CA ASP A 108 -1.22 0.90 12.51
C ASP A 108 -0.54 0.02 13.60
N ASP A 109 -0.35 -1.26 13.29
CA ASP A 109 0.28 -2.30 14.11
C ASP A 109 0.87 -3.39 13.16
N ILE A 110 1.65 -4.31 13.72
CA ILE A 110 2.22 -5.45 12.98
C ILE A 110 1.28 -6.67 12.98
N SER A 111 1.42 -7.50 11.94
CA SER A 111 0.56 -8.64 11.66
C SER A 111 0.53 -9.70 12.79
N PRO A 112 -0.57 -10.47 12.91
CA PRO A 112 -0.62 -11.63 13.80
C PRO A 112 0.47 -12.67 13.51
N LEU A 113 0.91 -12.80 12.25
CA LEU A 113 2.02 -13.69 11.86
C LEU A 113 3.33 -13.23 12.51
N LEU A 114 3.67 -11.94 12.37
CA LEU A 114 4.88 -11.35 12.95
C LEU A 114 4.85 -11.41 14.47
N LYS A 115 3.72 -11.04 15.08
CA LYS A 115 3.51 -11.15 16.53
C LYS A 115 3.66 -12.58 17.03
N SER A 116 3.33 -13.59 16.23
CA SER A 116 3.42 -15.01 16.62
C SER A 116 4.84 -15.58 16.52
N ASN A 117 5.56 -15.32 15.42
CA ASN A 117 6.85 -15.99 15.15
C ASN A 117 7.90 -15.10 14.43
N GLY A 118 7.70 -13.80 14.32
CA GLY A 118 8.63 -12.88 13.63
C GLY A 118 9.95 -12.64 14.37
N TYR A 119 11.06 -12.71 13.64
CA TYR A 119 12.38 -12.27 14.10
C TYR A 119 13.08 -11.43 13.03
N PHE A 120 13.62 -10.27 13.40
CA PHE A 120 14.65 -9.63 12.58
C PHE A 120 15.95 -10.45 12.63
N GLY A 121 16.60 -10.54 11.49
CA GLY A 121 17.98 -10.98 11.36
C GLY A 121 18.64 -10.33 10.16
N ILE A 122 19.74 -10.94 9.71
CA ILE A 122 20.51 -10.45 8.57
C ILE A 122 20.73 -11.56 7.54
N SER A 123 20.53 -11.24 6.26
CA SER A 123 20.85 -12.15 5.16
C SER A 123 22.36 -12.27 4.93
N LYS A 124 22.80 -13.25 4.13
CA LYS A 124 24.21 -13.40 3.71
C LYS A 124 24.76 -12.17 3.00
N GLU A 125 23.88 -11.49 2.27
CA GLU A 125 24.13 -10.28 1.49
C GLU A 125 24.18 -9.02 2.37
N GLY A 126 23.93 -9.15 3.68
CA GLY A 126 23.90 -8.04 4.62
C GLY A 126 22.55 -7.29 4.65
N ILE A 127 21.46 -7.89 4.16
CA ILE A 127 20.13 -7.26 4.16
C ILE A 127 19.47 -7.47 5.52
N LEU A 128 18.97 -6.39 6.13
CA LEU A 128 18.09 -6.47 7.30
C LEU A 128 16.75 -7.06 6.85
N THR A 129 16.41 -8.23 7.40
CA THR A 129 15.28 -9.05 6.93
C THR A 129 14.55 -9.65 8.13
N ILE A 130 13.22 -9.70 8.03
CA ILE A 130 12.37 -10.45 8.95
C ILE A 130 12.15 -11.87 8.43
N TYR A 131 12.26 -12.82 9.35
CA TYR A 131 12.01 -14.23 9.12
C TYR A 131 10.84 -14.74 9.96
N GLU A 132 10.13 -15.73 9.43
CA GLU A 132 9.22 -16.56 10.20
C GLU A 132 10.05 -17.63 10.93
N GLY A 133 10.17 -17.46 12.25
CA GLY A 133 11.17 -18.16 13.06
C GLY A 133 12.53 -17.45 13.04
N LYS A 134 13.52 -18.06 13.69
CA LYS A 134 14.88 -17.49 13.75
C LYS A 134 15.49 -17.34 12.36
N PRO A 135 16.38 -16.36 12.12
CA PRO A 135 17.09 -16.23 10.85
C PRO A 135 17.96 -17.46 10.58
N THR A 136 17.57 -18.27 9.59
CA THR A 136 18.35 -19.41 9.10
C THR A 136 18.15 -19.56 7.60
N GLU A 137 19.03 -20.33 6.95
CA GLU A 137 18.99 -20.66 5.52
C GLU A 137 17.68 -21.28 5.02
N ALA A 138 16.87 -21.85 5.93
CA ALA A 138 15.61 -22.53 5.62
C ALA A 138 14.38 -21.76 6.13
N SER A 139 14.57 -20.60 6.77
CA SER A 139 13.46 -19.82 7.34
C SER A 139 12.76 -19.01 6.26
N LYS A 140 11.42 -19.03 6.23
CA LYS A 140 10.62 -18.20 5.33
C LYS A 140 10.92 -16.72 5.60
N ILE A 141 11.20 -15.94 4.55
CA ILE A 141 11.27 -14.48 4.63
C ILE A 141 9.83 -13.93 4.67
N ILE A 142 9.57 -13.00 5.57
CA ILE A 142 8.33 -12.21 5.58
C ILE A 142 8.59 -10.92 4.79
N GLN A 143 9.50 -10.08 5.29
CA GLN A 143 9.80 -8.78 4.70
C GLN A 143 11.31 -8.51 4.70
N SER A 144 11.82 -7.82 3.68
CA SER A 144 13.23 -7.37 3.62
C SER A 144 13.30 -5.86 3.41
N PHE A 145 14.24 -5.20 4.09
CA PHE A 145 14.28 -3.75 4.20
C PHE A 145 15.45 -3.15 3.42
N PHE A 146 16.59 -2.98 4.09
CA PHE A 146 17.77 -2.29 3.56
C PHE A 146 19.03 -3.07 3.90
N GLN A 147 20.05 -2.94 3.04
CA GLN A 147 21.37 -3.50 3.28
C GLN A 147 22.11 -2.65 4.32
N ILE A 148 22.73 -3.31 5.30
CA ILE A 148 23.49 -2.68 6.40
C ILE A 148 24.98 -3.04 6.32
N ASP A 149 25.82 -2.07 6.68
CA ASP A 149 27.26 -2.27 6.72
C ASP A 149 27.65 -3.03 7.98
N VAL A 150 27.73 -4.35 7.85
CA VAL A 150 28.13 -5.29 8.91
C VAL A 150 29.50 -4.95 9.49
N GLY A 151 30.39 -4.30 8.72
CA GLY A 151 31.69 -3.84 9.18
C GLY A 151 31.64 -2.62 10.10
N LYS A 152 30.50 -1.93 10.18
CA LYS A 152 30.24 -0.81 11.11
C LYS A 152 29.42 -1.20 12.35
N LEU A 153 28.79 -2.38 12.36
CA LEU A 153 28.02 -2.86 13.52
C LEU A 153 28.93 -3.13 14.70
N GLU A 154 28.44 -2.90 15.91
CA GLU A 154 29.08 -3.45 17.10
C GLU A 154 28.96 -4.97 17.11
N SER A 155 29.97 -5.66 17.65
CA SER A 155 29.99 -7.13 17.69
C SER A 155 28.76 -7.71 18.40
N HIS A 156 28.21 -7.01 19.39
CA HIS A 156 27.01 -7.45 20.10
C HIS A 156 25.75 -7.39 19.20
N GLN A 157 25.60 -6.33 18.40
CA GLN A 157 24.49 -6.14 17.47
C GLN A 157 24.52 -7.16 16.32
N HIS A 158 25.72 -7.45 15.80
CA HIS A 158 25.92 -8.45 14.76
C HIS A 158 25.53 -9.86 15.24
N GLU A 159 25.91 -10.25 16.46
CA GLU A 159 25.48 -11.55 17.02
C GLU A 159 23.99 -11.57 17.40
N GLN A 160 23.37 -10.43 17.76
CA GLN A 160 21.92 -10.34 17.92
C GLN A 160 21.17 -10.59 16.60
N LEU A 161 21.59 -9.98 15.49
CA LEU A 161 21.01 -10.20 14.17
C LEU A 161 21.22 -11.63 13.64
N LYS A 162 22.33 -12.29 14.01
CA LYS A 162 22.52 -13.73 13.75
C LYS A 162 21.64 -14.63 14.62
N GLY A 163 21.42 -14.26 15.88
CA GLY A 163 20.62 -15.03 16.84
C GLY A 163 19.11 -14.92 16.64
N GLY A 164 18.67 -13.85 15.97
CA GLY A 164 17.29 -13.45 15.78
C GLY A 164 16.79 -12.52 16.88
N ILE A 165 16.42 -11.29 16.53
CA ILE A 165 15.75 -10.33 17.43
C ILE A 165 14.25 -10.52 17.30
N ARG A 166 13.60 -11.06 18.34
CA ARG A 166 12.15 -11.35 18.36
C ARG A 166 11.34 -10.05 18.33
N VAL A 167 10.27 -10.02 17.54
CA VAL A 167 9.33 -8.88 17.44
C VAL A 167 7.95 -9.30 17.97
N VAL A 168 7.52 -8.79 19.13
CA VAL A 168 6.19 -9.11 19.69
C VAL A 168 5.21 -7.93 19.64
N SER A 169 5.72 -6.73 19.36
CA SER A 169 4.97 -5.49 19.28
C SER A 169 5.47 -4.57 18.15
N LYS A 170 4.63 -3.62 17.76
CA LYS A 170 5.00 -2.48 16.91
C LYS A 170 6.21 -1.70 17.44
N ASP A 171 6.31 -1.53 18.76
CA ASP A 171 7.41 -0.77 19.38
C ASP A 171 8.75 -1.50 19.20
N ASP A 172 8.78 -2.84 19.31
CA ASP A 172 9.97 -3.65 18.96
C ASP A 172 10.34 -3.45 17.47
N TYR A 173 9.33 -3.48 16.60
CA TYR A 173 9.50 -3.36 15.15
C TYR A 173 10.14 -2.02 14.76
N VAL A 174 9.57 -0.91 15.23
CA VAL A 174 10.08 0.44 15.00
C VAL A 174 11.46 0.62 15.66
N GLN A 175 11.64 0.12 16.89
CA GLN A 175 12.93 0.23 17.59
C GLN A 175 14.06 -0.47 16.84
N VAL A 176 13.85 -1.69 16.33
CA VAL A 176 14.87 -2.42 15.58
C VAL A 176 15.19 -1.70 14.26
N LEU A 177 14.17 -1.24 13.52
CA LEU A 177 14.39 -0.47 12.28
C LEU A 177 15.21 0.80 12.53
N GLU A 178 14.82 1.67 13.46
CA GLU A 178 15.56 2.90 13.75
C GLU A 178 16.95 2.63 14.37
N THR A 179 17.14 1.50 15.07
CA THR A 179 18.47 1.09 15.58
C THR A 179 19.43 0.75 14.44
N PHE A 180 18.97 0.08 13.38
CA PHE A 180 19.83 -0.41 12.30
C PHE A 180 19.94 0.54 11.09
N LYS A 181 18.96 1.41 10.90
CA LYS A 181 18.89 2.45 9.84
C LYS A 181 20.15 3.33 9.72
N PRO A 182 20.88 3.75 10.78
CA PRO A 182 22.14 4.49 10.66
C PRO A 182 23.27 3.72 9.97
N TYR A 183 23.23 2.39 9.96
CA TYR A 183 24.25 1.53 9.34
C TYR A 183 23.95 1.21 7.87
N THR A 184 22.85 1.73 7.30
CA THR A 184 22.46 1.49 5.91
C THR A 184 23.61 1.77 4.93
N THR A 185 23.93 0.80 4.08
CA THR A 185 24.87 1.01 2.97
C THR A 185 24.23 1.93 1.94
N LYS A 186 24.77 3.14 1.79
CA LYS A 186 24.49 3.95 0.59
C LYS A 186 25.03 3.18 -0.63
N LYS A 187 24.19 3.01 -1.66
CA LYS A 187 24.68 2.64 -3.00
C LYS A 187 25.79 3.64 -3.40
N GLN A 188 26.89 3.09 -3.93
CA GLN A 188 27.91 3.84 -4.67
C GLN A 188 27.52 3.91 -6.14
#